data_AF-A0A0M8XWN6-F1
#
_entry.id   AF-A0A0M8XWN6-F1
#
_cell.length_a   1.000
_cell.length_b   1.000
_cell.length_c   1.000
_cell.angle_alpha   90.00
_cell.angle_beta   90.00
_cell.angle_gamma   90.00
#
_symmetry.space_group_name_H-M   'P 1'
#
loop_
_entity.id
_entity.type
_entity.pdbx_description
1 polymer ?
#
loop_
_entity_poly.entity_id
_entity_poly.type
_entity_poly.pdbx_seq_one_letter_code
_entity_poly.pdbx_strand_id
1 'polypeptide(L)'
;MSAWARPLALLAEVLLIGVLVTAAALPVLTALPAAAAGAVLLRELVDDGRTPTARRFVVLLGQAVRDPFAVVLPLVVLAVGALDVLALLGGLPGASVLGPVIGLALAAVVLVLLRAAARWNPGDRWAVLLTAPSRDWVGYAYLVVALAVAGLVVVQAPAFAVVVPGLLVFAAVAVERR
;
A
#
# COMPACT_ATOMS: atom_id res chain seq x y z
N MET A 1 -0.73 -29.12 -17.58
CA MET A 1 0.41 -28.38 -16.97
C MET A 1 1.04 -29.31 -15.94
N SER A 2 2.36 -29.52 -16.00
CA SER A 2 3.07 -30.32 -15.00
C SER A 2 2.86 -29.73 -13.60
N ALA A 3 2.92 -30.57 -12.55
CA ALA A 3 2.67 -30.15 -11.16
C ALA A 3 3.53 -28.94 -10.72
N TRP A 4 4.71 -28.77 -11.34
CA TRP A 4 5.65 -27.67 -11.11
C TRP A 4 5.35 -26.38 -11.87
N ALA A 5 4.58 -26.45 -12.97
CA ALA A 5 4.28 -25.27 -13.78
C ALA A 5 3.25 -24.34 -13.11
N ARG A 6 2.35 -24.87 -12.26
CA ARG A 6 1.33 -24.08 -11.56
C ARG A 6 1.94 -23.15 -10.49
N PRO A 7 2.82 -23.61 -9.57
CA PRO A 7 3.48 -22.72 -8.62
C PRO A 7 4.30 -21.61 -9.29
N LEU A 8 5.00 -21.93 -10.38
CA LEU A 8 5.79 -20.95 -11.13
C LEU A 8 4.91 -19.92 -11.84
N ALA A 9 3.76 -20.33 -12.38
CA ALA A 9 2.80 -19.41 -12.97
C ALA A 9 2.24 -18.44 -11.93
N LEU A 10 1.80 -18.96 -10.77
CA LEU A 10 1.30 -18.12 -9.66
C LEU A 10 2.38 -17.15 -9.17
N LEU A 11 3.62 -17.62 -9.03
CA LEU A 11 4.75 -16.77 -8.67
C LEU A 11 4.93 -15.64 -9.68
N ALA A 12 4.92 -15.95 -10.98
CA ALA A 12 5.06 -14.97 -12.04
C ALA A 12 3.91 -13.96 -12.06
N GLU A 13 2.67 -14.39 -11.80
CA GLU A 13 1.48 -13.54 -11.76
C GLU A 13 1.51 -12.57 -10.55
N VAL A 14 1.87 -13.07 -9.36
CA VAL A 14 2.04 -12.22 -8.17
C VAL A 14 3.22 -11.26 -8.35
N LEU A 15 4.33 -11.73 -8.92
CA LEU A 15 5.50 -10.90 -9.23
C LEU A 15 5.13 -9.79 -10.23
N LEU A 16 4.36 -10.11 -11.27
CA LEU A 16 3.88 -9.12 -12.24
C LEU A 16 3.04 -8.03 -11.57
N ILE A 17 2.09 -8.41 -10.69
CA ILE A 17 1.29 -7.44 -9.93
C ILE A 17 2.21 -6.56 -9.08
N GLY A 18 3.15 -7.16 -8.34
CA GLY A 18 4.11 -6.43 -7.51
C GLY A 18 4.96 -5.43 -8.30
N VAL A 19 5.45 -5.83 -9.47
CA VAL A 19 6.23 -4.97 -10.37
C VAL A 19 5.39 -3.82 -10.92
N LEU A 20 4.15 -4.09 -11.35
CA LEU A 20 3.25 -3.04 -11.85
C LEU A 20 2.90 -2.02 -10.77
N VAL A 21 2.57 -2.48 -9.55
CA VAL A 21 2.30 -1.61 -8.40
C VAL A 21 3.52 -0.76 -8.08
N THR A 22 4.69 -1.39 -8.01
CA THR A 22 5.95 -0.72 -7.71
C THR A 22 6.29 0.36 -8.75
N ALA A 23 6.25 0.00 -10.04
CA ALA A 23 6.53 0.92 -11.12
C ALA A 23 5.53 2.08 -11.16
N ALA A 24 4.25 1.80 -10.89
CA ALA A 24 3.21 2.83 -10.82
C ALA A 24 3.20 3.62 -9.51
N ALA A 25 3.84 3.14 -8.44
CA ALA A 25 3.99 3.87 -7.18
C ALA A 25 5.25 4.76 -7.15
N LEU A 26 6.14 4.64 -8.14
CA LEU A 26 7.32 5.50 -8.29
C LEU A 26 6.97 6.99 -8.27
N PRO A 27 5.96 7.47 -9.03
CA PRO A 27 5.36 8.75 -8.73
C PRO A 27 4.58 8.58 -7.43
N VAL A 28 5.05 9.18 -6.33
CA VAL A 28 4.40 9.07 -5.01
C VAL A 28 2.88 9.40 -5.09
N LEU A 29 2.52 10.29 -6.01
CA LEU A 29 1.15 10.68 -6.35
C LEU A 29 0.23 9.51 -6.75
N THR A 30 0.78 8.47 -7.37
CA THR A 30 0.03 7.31 -7.85
C THR A 30 0.17 6.10 -6.93
N ALA A 31 0.85 6.22 -5.78
CA ALA A 31 1.06 5.11 -4.85
C ALA A 31 -0.25 4.51 -4.33
N LEU A 32 -1.21 5.35 -3.91
CA LEU A 32 -2.50 4.89 -3.39
C LEU A 32 -3.42 4.31 -4.49
N PRO A 33 -3.58 4.96 -5.66
CA PRO A 33 -4.27 4.36 -6.81
C PRO A 33 -3.64 3.05 -7.31
N ALA A 34 -2.30 2.98 -7.35
CA ALA A 34 -1.57 1.78 -7.75
C ALA A 34 -1.80 0.62 -6.77
N ALA A 35 -1.78 0.91 -5.46
CA ALA A 35 -2.12 -0.05 -4.42
C ALA A 35 -3.55 -0.60 -4.60
N ALA A 36 -4.53 0.26 -4.87
CA ALA A 36 -5.91 -0.16 -5.09
C ALA A 36 -6.08 -1.02 -6.34
N ALA A 37 -5.48 -0.61 -7.46
CA ALA A 37 -5.50 -1.38 -8.71
C ALA A 37 -4.82 -2.75 -8.55
N GLY A 38 -3.69 -2.80 -7.84
CA GLY A 38 -2.99 -4.04 -7.51
C GLY A 38 -3.82 -4.94 -6.59
N ALA A 39 -4.50 -4.38 -5.60
CA ALA A 39 -5.36 -5.12 -4.71
C ALA A 39 -6.54 -5.76 -5.45
N VAL A 40 -7.17 -5.04 -6.38
CA VAL A 40 -8.22 -5.60 -7.25
C VAL A 40 -7.66 -6.77 -8.06
N LEU A 41 -6.53 -6.60 -8.77
CA LEU A 41 -5.95 -7.68 -9.57
C LEU A 41 -5.59 -8.91 -8.74
N LEU A 42 -5.07 -8.70 -7.53
CA LEU A 42 -4.71 -9.80 -6.64
C LEU A 42 -5.95 -10.55 -6.16
N ARG A 43 -7.05 -9.85 -5.86
CA ARG A 43 -8.35 -10.48 -5.56
C ARG A 43 -8.91 -11.23 -6.77
N GLU A 44 -8.91 -10.62 -7.96
CA GLU A 44 -9.35 -11.27 -9.20
C GLU A 44 -8.52 -12.55 -9.50
N LEU A 45 -7.22 -12.53 -9.22
CA LEU A 45 -6.35 -13.69 -9.37
C LEU A 45 -6.69 -14.79 -8.35
N VAL A 46 -6.84 -14.43 -7.07
CA VAL A 46 -7.03 -15.41 -5.98
C VAL A 46 -8.45 -15.99 -5.99
N ASP A 47 -9.47 -15.17 -6.22
CA ASP A 47 -10.88 -15.58 -6.11
C ASP A 47 -11.39 -16.21 -7.41
N ASP A 48 -11.05 -15.61 -8.56
CA ASP A 48 -11.61 -16.00 -9.86
C ASP A 48 -10.60 -16.77 -10.73
N GLY A 49 -9.35 -16.91 -10.28
CA GLY A 49 -8.28 -17.50 -11.09
C GLY A 49 -7.94 -16.69 -12.35
N ARG A 50 -8.27 -15.39 -12.37
CA ARG A 50 -8.08 -14.54 -13.55
C ARG A 50 -6.63 -14.10 -13.67
N THR A 51 -5.97 -14.47 -14.78
CA THR A 51 -4.59 -14.05 -15.05
C THR A 51 -4.49 -12.52 -15.12
N PRO A 52 -3.61 -11.90 -14.30
CA PRO A 52 -3.44 -10.46 -14.31
C PRO A 52 -2.85 -9.97 -15.63
N THR A 53 -3.35 -8.84 -16.12
CA THR A 53 -2.83 -8.20 -17.34
C THR A 53 -2.48 -6.74 -17.08
N ALA A 54 -1.39 -6.26 -17.68
CA ALA A 54 -0.98 -4.86 -17.58
C ALA A 54 -2.07 -3.90 -18.11
N ARG A 55 -2.81 -4.29 -19.15
CA ARG A 55 -3.93 -3.51 -19.68
C ARG A 55 -5.03 -3.33 -18.63
N ARG A 56 -5.41 -4.40 -17.91
CA ARG A 56 -6.40 -4.33 -16.84
C ARG A 56 -5.90 -3.45 -15.69
N PHE A 57 -4.63 -3.57 -15.31
CA PHE A 57 -4.00 -2.70 -14.31
C PHE A 57 -4.14 -1.21 -14.68
N VAL A 58 -3.78 -0.83 -15.91
CA VAL A 58 -3.84 0.57 -16.37
C VAL A 58 -5.27 1.10 -16.36
N VAL A 59 -6.26 0.28 -16.74
CA VAL A 59 -7.68 0.66 -16.67
C VAL A 59 -8.11 0.93 -15.23
N LEU A 60 -7.77 0.02 -14.30
CA LEU A 60 -8.09 0.16 -12.87
C LEU A 60 -7.38 1.37 -12.26
N LEU A 61 -6.11 1.58 -12.60
CA LEU A 61 -5.34 2.74 -12.18
C LEU A 61 -6.00 4.04 -12.66
N GLY A 62 -6.37 4.10 -13.94
CA GLY A 62 -7.08 5.26 -14.50
C GLY A 62 -8.44 5.50 -13.83
N GLN A 63 -9.12 4.47 -13.35
CA GLN A 63 -10.35 4.61 -12.57
C GLN A 63 -10.08 5.12 -11.16
N ALA A 64 -9.05 4.60 -10.49
CA ALA A 64 -8.69 4.99 -9.13
C ALA A 64 -8.16 6.44 -9.05
N VAL A 65 -7.41 6.90 -10.07
CA VAL A 65 -6.86 8.26 -10.15
C VAL A 65 -7.93 9.33 -10.40
N ARG A 66 -9.11 8.97 -10.91
CA ARG A 66 -10.19 9.94 -11.20
C ARG A 66 -10.74 10.64 -9.95
N ASP A 67 -10.60 10.03 -8.77
CA ASP A 67 -10.96 10.67 -7.53
C ASP A 67 -9.76 11.52 -7.04
N PRO A 68 -9.90 12.86 -6.93
CA PRO A 68 -8.82 13.74 -6.48
C PRO A 68 -8.23 13.33 -5.12
N PHE A 69 -9.04 12.75 -4.22
CA PHE A 69 -8.55 12.27 -2.93
C PHE A 69 -7.46 11.21 -3.08
N ALA A 70 -7.54 10.37 -4.11
CA ALA A 70 -6.59 9.30 -4.35
C ALA A 70 -5.18 9.83 -4.66
N VAL A 71 -5.09 11.00 -5.30
CA VAL A 71 -3.83 11.63 -5.72
C VAL A 71 -3.31 12.60 -4.67
N VAL A 72 -4.20 13.38 -4.05
CA VAL A 72 -3.84 14.42 -3.08
C VAL A 72 -3.38 13.81 -1.75
N LEU A 73 -4.02 12.74 -1.30
CA LEU A 73 -3.77 12.19 0.03
C LEU A 73 -2.33 11.67 0.23
N PRO A 74 -1.73 10.89 -0.69
CA PRO A 74 -0.31 10.53 -0.61
C PRO A 74 0.63 11.73 -0.56
N LEU A 75 0.32 12.77 -1.33
CA LEU A 75 1.14 14.00 -1.36
C LEU A 75 1.06 14.75 -0.04
N VAL A 76 -0.14 14.88 0.54
CA VAL A 76 -0.35 15.53 1.83
C VAL A 76 0.37 14.76 2.94
N VAL A 77 0.26 13.42 2.97
CA VAL A 77 0.96 12.60 3.96
C VAL A 77 2.48 12.73 3.83
N LEU A 78 3.01 12.73 2.60
CA LEU A 78 4.43 12.95 2.35
C LEU A 78 4.88 14.34 2.80
N ALA A 79 4.12 15.38 2.45
CA ALA A 79 4.44 16.76 2.80
C ALA A 79 4.44 16.98 4.32
N VAL A 80 3.41 16.48 5.02
CA VAL A 80 3.31 16.55 6.48
C VAL A 80 4.48 15.80 7.12
N GLY A 81 4.74 14.55 6.71
CA GLY A 81 5.86 13.78 7.24
C GLY A 81 7.23 14.42 6.99
N ALA A 82 7.43 15.06 5.82
CA ALA A 82 8.66 15.79 5.53
C ALA A 82 8.81 17.04 6.43
N LEU A 83 7.73 17.79 6.64
CA LEU A 83 7.72 18.93 7.56
C LEU A 83 8.01 18.48 9.00
N ASP A 84 7.41 17.37 9.45
CA ASP A 84 7.65 16.81 10.77
C ASP A 84 9.13 16.45 10.98
N VAL A 85 9.74 15.78 10.00
CA VAL A 85 11.17 15.42 10.03
C VAL A 85 12.04 16.68 10.08
N LEU A 86 11.76 17.69 9.26
CA LEU A 86 12.49 18.96 9.28
C LEU A 86 12.37 19.66 10.63
N ALA A 87 11.17 19.63 11.23
CA ALA A 87 10.92 20.23 12.53
C ALA A 87 11.69 19.51 13.65
N LEU A 88 11.71 18.18 13.62
CA LEU A 88 12.51 17.36 14.56
C LEU A 88 14.01 17.62 14.41
N LEU A 89 14.52 17.69 13.18
CA LEU A 89 15.93 18.00 12.89
C LEU A 89 16.30 19.44 13.27
N GLY A 90 15.32 20.36 13.22
CA GLY A 90 15.47 21.76 13.62
C GLY A 90 15.58 21.99 15.13
N GLY A 91 15.62 20.94 15.94
CA GLY A 91 15.82 21.03 17.39
C GLY A 91 14.52 21.33 18.16
N LEU A 92 13.41 20.74 17.74
CA LEU A 92 12.12 20.94 18.40
C LEU A 92 12.20 20.62 19.90
N PRO A 93 11.80 21.54 20.80
CA PRO A 93 11.72 21.24 22.21
C PRO A 93 10.70 20.12 22.45
N GLY A 94 11.12 19.05 23.12
CA GLY A 94 10.29 17.86 23.33
C GLY A 94 10.35 16.80 22.21
N ALA A 95 11.33 16.88 21.29
CA ALA A 95 11.52 15.93 20.19
C ALA A 95 11.57 14.45 20.63
N SER A 96 12.06 14.15 21.84
CA SER A 96 12.11 12.79 22.38
C SER A 96 10.74 12.13 22.56
N VAL A 97 9.69 12.93 22.82
CA VAL A 97 8.31 12.45 22.96
C VAL A 97 7.54 12.63 21.65
N LEU A 98 7.72 13.77 20.99
CA LEU A 98 6.98 14.09 19.75
C LEU A 98 7.40 13.19 18.58
N GLY A 99 8.68 12.84 18.46
CA GLY A 99 9.17 11.97 17.38
C GLY A 99 8.45 10.61 17.33
N PRO A 100 8.41 9.83 18.42
CA PRO A 100 7.66 8.57 18.46
C PRO A 100 6.16 8.73 18.20
N VAL A 101 5.53 9.79 18.72
CA VAL A 101 4.09 10.05 18.52
C VAL A 101 3.78 10.33 17.05
N ILE A 102 4.59 11.17 16.40
CA ILE A 102 4.49 11.45 14.97
C ILE A 102 4.70 10.17 14.16
N GLY A 103 5.73 9.38 14.49
CA GLY A 103 6.00 8.12 13.82
C GLY A 103 4.82 7.13 13.92
N LEU A 104 4.21 7.02 15.10
CA LEU A 104 3.01 6.20 15.31
C LEU A 104 1.81 6.74 14.53
N ALA A 105 1.61 8.06 14.49
CA ALA A 105 0.53 8.68 13.73
C ALA A 105 0.68 8.44 12.22
N LEU A 106 1.89 8.63 11.67
CA LEU A 106 2.19 8.34 10.26
C LEU A 106 2.00 6.86 9.94
N ALA A 107 2.45 5.96 10.82
CA ALA A 107 2.23 4.53 10.67
C ALA A 107 0.73 4.20 10.63
N ALA A 108 -0.07 4.76 11.55
CA ALA A 108 -1.51 4.58 11.57
C ALA A 108 -2.18 5.03 10.26
N VAL A 109 -1.76 6.19 9.72
CA VAL A 109 -2.25 6.68 8.42
C VAL A 109 -1.93 5.69 7.31
N VAL A 110 -0.69 5.22 7.21
CA VAL A 110 -0.29 4.22 6.19
C VAL A 110 -1.12 2.95 6.29
N LEU A 111 -1.37 2.45 7.50
CA LEU A 111 -2.19 1.24 7.73
C LEU A 111 -3.64 1.44 7.27
N VAL A 112 -4.24 2.61 7.54
CA VAL A 112 -5.59 2.95 7.08
C VAL A 112 -5.64 3.05 5.56
N LEU A 113 -4.64 3.68 4.93
CA LEU A 113 -4.55 3.78 3.47
C LEU A 113 -4.42 2.41 2.80
N LEU A 114 -3.56 1.54 3.35
CA LEU A 114 -3.38 0.17 2.85
C LEU A 114 -4.68 -0.63 2.97
N ARG A 115 -5.43 -0.49 4.07
CA ARG A 115 -6.73 -1.16 4.24
C ARG A 115 -7.79 -0.61 3.30
N ALA A 116 -7.85 0.71 3.12
CA ALA A 116 -8.76 1.32 2.16
C ALA A 116 -8.46 0.84 0.74
N ALA A 117 -7.19 0.81 0.34
CA ALA A 117 -6.76 0.29 -0.96
C ALA A 117 -7.09 -1.21 -1.14
N ALA A 118 -6.88 -2.02 -0.10
CA ALA A 118 -7.21 -3.44 -0.11
C ALA A 118 -8.71 -3.73 -0.25
N ARG A 119 -9.58 -2.76 0.04
CA ARG A 119 -11.05 -2.85 -0.07
C ARG A 119 -11.63 -2.17 -1.29
N TRP A 120 -10.89 -1.23 -1.87
CA TRP A 120 -11.36 -0.41 -2.98
C TRP A 120 -11.76 -1.28 -4.18
N ASN A 121 -12.92 -0.99 -4.76
CA ASN A 121 -13.38 -1.49 -6.04
C ASN A 121 -13.71 -0.35 -7.00
N PRO A 122 -13.73 -0.62 -8.32
CA PRO A 122 -14.14 0.37 -9.31
C PRO A 122 -15.52 0.97 -9.01
N GLY A 123 -15.58 2.29 -8.85
CA GLY A 123 -16.80 3.03 -8.53
C GLY A 123 -16.88 3.49 -7.07
N ASP A 124 -16.01 2.97 -6.19
CA ASP A 124 -15.95 3.42 -4.80
C ASP A 124 -15.36 4.83 -4.69
N ARG A 125 -15.87 5.61 -3.73
CA ARG A 125 -15.35 6.94 -3.36
C ARG A 125 -14.37 6.81 -2.21
N TRP A 126 -13.17 7.37 -2.36
CA TRP A 126 -12.12 7.27 -1.36
C TRP A 126 -12.50 7.88 -0.01
N ALA A 127 -13.21 9.01 -0.03
CA ALA A 127 -13.70 9.65 1.19
C ALA A 127 -14.58 8.72 2.05
N VAL A 128 -15.38 7.85 1.42
CA VAL A 128 -16.24 6.90 2.13
C VAL A 128 -15.41 5.78 2.75
N LEU A 129 -14.45 5.23 2.00
CA LEU A 129 -13.57 4.16 2.49
C LEU A 129 -12.70 4.61 3.67
N LEU A 130 -12.30 5.89 3.70
CA LEU A 130 -11.45 6.45 4.74
C LEU A 130 -12.22 6.85 6.01
N THR A 131 -13.51 7.17 5.89
CA THR A 131 -14.35 7.56 7.05
C THR A 131 -14.90 6.38 7.83
N ALA A 132 -14.89 5.18 7.26
CA ALA A 132 -15.34 3.95 7.90
C ALA A 132 -14.21 2.90 8.00
N PRO A 133 -13.13 3.16 8.78
CA PRO A 133 -12.05 2.20 8.95
C PRO A 133 -12.56 0.90 9.58
N SER A 134 -11.93 -0.22 9.22
CA SER A 134 -12.30 -1.53 9.75
C SER A 134 -12.13 -1.57 11.28
N ARG A 135 -12.95 -2.33 12.01
CA ARG A 135 -12.76 -2.57 13.46
C ARG A 135 -11.94 -3.84 13.75
N ASP A 136 -11.25 -4.35 12.75
CA ASP A 136 -10.49 -5.60 12.81
C ASP A 136 -9.08 -5.35 13.34
N TRP A 137 -8.95 -5.40 14.66
CA TRP A 137 -7.70 -5.17 15.37
C TRP A 137 -6.63 -6.22 15.07
N VAL A 138 -7.04 -7.46 14.80
CA VAL A 138 -6.11 -8.56 14.48
C VAL A 138 -5.48 -8.32 13.11
N GLY A 139 -6.28 -7.89 12.13
CA GLY A 139 -5.76 -7.50 10.82
C GLY A 139 -4.78 -6.32 10.91
N TYR A 140 -5.08 -5.30 11.71
CA TYR A 140 -4.14 -4.21 11.95
C TYR A 140 -2.84 -4.68 12.62
N ALA A 141 -2.90 -5.63 13.56
CA ALA A 141 -1.70 -6.17 14.19
C ALA A 141 -0.76 -6.84 13.16
N TYR A 142 -1.32 -7.64 12.22
CA TYR A 142 -0.51 -8.23 11.15
C TYR A 142 0.10 -7.17 10.22
N LEU A 143 -0.66 -6.13 9.89
CA LEU A 143 -0.15 -5.03 9.06
C LEU A 143 0.91 -4.19 9.78
N VAL A 144 0.79 -3.98 11.09
CA VAL A 144 1.82 -3.33 11.91
C VAL A 144 3.12 -4.13 11.85
N VAL A 145 3.04 -5.46 12.01
CA VAL A 145 4.20 -6.33 11.91
C VAL A 145 4.81 -6.28 10.51
N ALA A 146 3.99 -6.35 9.46
CA ALA A 146 4.46 -6.24 8.08
C ALA A 146 5.15 -4.90 7.81
N LEU A 147 4.59 -3.80 8.30
CA LEU A 147 5.17 -2.46 8.18
C LEU A 147 6.50 -2.34 8.95
N ALA A 148 6.57 -2.87 10.17
CA ALA A 148 7.78 -2.86 10.98
C ALA A 148 8.92 -3.66 10.32
N VAL A 149 8.60 -4.86 9.80
CA VAL A 149 9.57 -5.69 9.08
C VAL A 149 10.02 -5.00 7.79
N ALA A 150 9.10 -4.42 7.02
CA ALA A 150 9.43 -3.68 5.81
C ALA A 150 10.33 -2.48 6.10
N GLY A 151 10.04 -1.73 7.18
CA GLY A 151 10.87 -0.63 7.65
C GLY A 151 12.28 -1.09 8.02
N LEU A 152 12.40 -2.20 8.78
CA LEU A 152 13.69 -2.78 9.14
C LEU A 152 14.49 -3.19 7.90
N VAL A 153 13.85 -3.82 6.92
CA VAL A 153 14.48 -4.22 5.64
C VAL A 153 15.00 -3.00 4.88
N VAL A 154 14.22 -1.92 4.79
CA VAL A 154 14.64 -0.70 4.10
C VAL A 154 15.80 -0.01 4.81
N VAL A 155 15.81 -0.01 6.15
CA VAL A 155 16.93 0.54 6.93
C VAL A 155 18.21 -0.27 6.69
N GLN A 156 18.12 -1.59 6.64
CA GLN A 156 19.28 -2.47 6.41
C GLN A 156 19.74 -2.46 4.94
N ALA A 157 18.80 -2.31 4.01
CA ALA A 157 19.06 -2.34 2.58
C ALA A 157 18.14 -1.35 1.84
N PRO A 158 18.55 -0.06 1.73
CA PRO A 158 17.71 1.00 1.17
C PRO A 158 17.21 0.74 -0.25
N ALA A 159 17.94 -0.07 -1.04
CA ALA A 159 17.53 -0.48 -2.38
C ALA A 159 16.15 -1.17 -2.41
N PHE A 160 15.73 -1.82 -1.31
CA PHE A 160 14.43 -2.47 -1.21
C PHE A 160 13.25 -1.50 -1.05
N ALA A 161 13.49 -0.20 -0.82
CA ALA A 161 12.42 0.80 -0.72
C ALA A 161 11.52 0.82 -1.96
N VAL A 162 12.07 0.47 -3.13
CA VAL A 162 11.30 0.36 -4.38
C VAL A 162 10.28 -0.79 -4.31
N VAL A 163 10.64 -1.93 -3.71
CA VAL A 163 9.81 -3.15 -3.71
C VAL A 163 8.79 -3.17 -2.57
N VAL A 164 9.09 -2.51 -1.45
CA VAL A 164 8.26 -2.51 -0.24
C VAL A 164 6.78 -2.13 -0.47
N PRO A 165 6.44 -1.10 -1.27
CA PRO A 165 5.05 -0.75 -1.52
C PRO A 165 4.23 -1.93 -2.07
N GLY A 166 4.77 -2.66 -3.04
CA GLY A 166 4.11 -3.85 -3.59
C GLY A 166 3.90 -4.95 -2.54
N LEU A 167 4.88 -5.17 -1.66
CA LEU A 167 4.79 -6.16 -0.58
C LEU A 167 3.75 -5.77 0.48
N LEU A 168 3.65 -4.49 0.83
CA LEU A 168 2.66 -4.01 1.79
C LEU A 168 1.23 -4.12 1.23
N VAL A 169 1.05 -3.89 -0.07
CA VAL A 169 -0.24 -4.11 -0.74
C VAL A 169 -0.62 -5.58 -0.71
N PHE A 170 0.33 -6.47 -1.01
CA PHE A 170 0.11 -7.92 -0.91
C PHE A 170 -0.29 -8.33 0.52
N ALA A 171 0.42 -7.84 1.53
CA ALA A 171 0.10 -8.10 2.93
C ALA A 171 -1.30 -7.59 3.31
N ALA A 172 -1.69 -6.40 2.83
CA ALA A 172 -3.02 -5.84 3.10
C ALA A 172 -4.16 -6.67 2.50
N VAL A 173 -3.98 -7.18 1.28
CA VAL A 173 -4.95 -8.08 0.66
C VAL A 173 -5.00 -9.42 1.39
N ALA A 174 -3.85 -9.98 1.78
CA ALA A 174 -3.79 -11.23 2.54
C ALA A 174 -4.52 -11.10 3.88
N VAL A 175 -4.36 -9.97 4.57
CA VAL A 175 -5.05 -9.68 5.84
C VAL A 175 -6.55 -9.51 5.66
N GLU A 176 -7.02 -8.87 4.58
CA GLU A 176 -8.47 -8.76 4.30
C GLU A 176 -9.10 -10.14 4.01
N ARG A 177 -8.31 -11.13 3.60
CA ARG A 177 -8.76 -12.45 3.17
C ARG A 177 -8.58 -13.56 4.23
N ARG A 178 -8.07 -13.22 5.42
CA ARG A 178 -7.93 -14.14 6.56
C ARG A 178 -9.28 -14.45 7.20
#